data_AF-A0A7C0VSP9-F1
#
_entry.id   AF-A0A7C0VSP9-F1
#
_cell.length_a   1.000
_cell.length_b   1.000
_cell.length_c   1.000
_cell.angle_alpha   90.00
_cell.angle_beta   90.00
_cell.angle_gamma   90.00
#
_symmetry.space_group_name_H-M   'P 1'
#
loop_
_entity.id
_entity.type
_entity.pdbx_description
1 polymer ?
#
loop_
_entity_poly.entity_id
_entity_poly.type
_entity_poly.pdbx_seq_one_letter_code
_entity_poly.pdbx_strand_id
1 'polypeptide(L)'
;MSEEYTKAHIVGVYESKENTIIPYYIVLVKGETWDNEVLPISIGGFEAVSINDALEGYTPQRPMTHDLIVNILNELDVEVEKITIDALINNIY
;
A
#
# COMPACT_ATOMS: atom_id res chain seq x y z
N MET A 1 -24.76 -8.95 8.11
CA MET A 1 -24.25 -8.59 6.78
C MET A 1 -22.99 -9.39 6.59
N SER A 2 -22.92 -10.25 5.58
CA SER A 2 -21.67 -10.95 5.24
C SER A 2 -20.58 -9.91 5.01
N GLU A 3 -19.39 -10.10 5.60
CA GLU A 3 -18.28 -9.20 5.32
C GLU A 3 -17.92 -9.31 3.84
N GLU A 4 -18.30 -8.31 3.06
CA GLU A 4 -18.04 -8.19 1.62
C GLU A 4 -16.54 -7.95 1.32
N TYR A 5 -15.73 -7.80 2.37
CA TYR A 5 -14.30 -7.53 2.31
C TYR A 5 -13.55 -8.50 3.21
N THR A 6 -12.44 -9.06 2.72
CA THR A 6 -11.46 -9.72 3.57
C THR A 6 -10.49 -8.69 4.14
N LYS A 7 -10.08 -8.87 5.40
CA LYS A 7 -8.88 -8.19 5.90
C LYS A 7 -7.69 -8.60 5.06
N ALA A 8 -6.78 -7.67 4.86
CA ALA A 8 -5.57 -7.89 4.09
C ALA A 8 -4.38 -7.18 4.74
N HIS A 9 -3.19 -7.71 4.50
CA HIS A 9 -1.93 -7.13 4.92
C HIS A 9 -0.97 -7.03 3.74
N ILE A 10 -0.08 -6.04 3.80
CA ILE A 10 1.01 -5.91 2.85
C ILE A 10 2.07 -6.96 3.21
N VAL A 11 2.40 -7.81 2.24
CA VAL A 11 3.47 -8.81 2.37
C VAL A 11 4.83 -8.16 2.16
N GLY A 12 4.92 -7.21 1.24
CA GLY A 12 6.14 -6.47 0.96
C GLY A 12 6.06 -5.68 -0.34
N VAL A 13 7.10 -4.88 -0.57
CA VAL A 13 7.33 -4.13 -1.81
C VAL A 13 8.51 -4.75 -2.54
N TYR A 14 8.35 -4.98 -3.84
CA TYR A 14 9.33 -5.67 -4.67
C TYR A 14 9.61 -4.86 -5.93
N GLU A 15 10.89 -4.75 -6.29
CA GLU A 15 11.30 -4.29 -7.61
C GLU A 15 11.21 -5.47 -8.59
N SER A 16 10.67 -5.23 -9.77
CA SER A 16 10.65 -6.27 -10.78
C SER A 16 12.03 -6.51 -11.40
N LYS A 17 12.31 -7.78 -11.69
CA LYS A 17 13.56 -8.23 -12.30
C LYS A 17 13.57 -8.19 -13.82
N GLU A 18 12.50 -7.72 -14.47
CA GLU A 18 12.55 -7.50 -15.91
C GLU A 18 13.53 -6.37 -16.23
N ASN A 19 14.42 -6.58 -17.20
CA ASN A 19 15.40 -5.59 -17.65
C ASN A 19 14.73 -4.49 -18.49
N THR A 20 13.76 -3.78 -17.91
CA THR A 20 13.14 -2.60 -18.50
C THR A 20 13.98 -1.36 -18.23
N ILE A 21 13.91 -0.38 -19.12
CA ILE A 21 14.65 0.89 -18.98
C ILE A 21 14.21 1.64 -17.71
N ILE A 22 12.94 1.50 -17.34
CA ILE A 22 12.35 2.12 -16.16
C ILE A 22 11.99 0.98 -15.21
N PRO A 23 12.49 0.97 -13.96
CA PRO A 23 12.09 -0.02 -12.97
C PRO A 23 10.61 0.14 -12.65
N TYR A 24 9.92 -0.98 -12.49
CA TYR A 24 8.55 -1.01 -11.98
C TYR A 24 8.50 -1.79 -10.67
N TYR A 25 7.63 -1.33 -9.78
CA TYR A 25 7.53 -1.83 -8.43
C TYR A 25 6.16 -2.47 -8.23
N ILE A 26 6.12 -3.50 -7.37
CA ILE A 26 4.91 -4.24 -7.05
C ILE A 26 4.80 -4.29 -5.52
N VAL A 27 3.64 -3.92 -5.01
CA VAL A 27 3.25 -4.26 -3.64
C VAL A 27 2.43 -5.54 -3.67
N LEU A 28 2.79 -6.52 -2.84
CA LEU A 28 2.02 -7.75 -2.68
C LEU A 28 1.08 -7.62 -1.49
N VAL A 29 -0.20 -7.83 -1.73
CA VAL A 29 -1.25 -7.81 -0.71
C VAL A 29 -1.79 -9.22 -0.51
N LYS A 30 -1.91 -9.66 0.75
CA LYS A 30 -2.47 -10.98 1.09
C LYS A 30 -3.72 -10.82 1.95
N GLY A 31 -4.82 -11.39 1.50
CA GLY A 31 -6.03 -11.53 2.29
C GLY A 31 -5.87 -12.58 3.39
N GLU A 32 -6.45 -12.36 4.57
CA GLU A 32 -6.46 -13.33 5.67
C GLU A 32 -7.13 -14.65 5.28
N THR A 33 -8.14 -14.59 4.40
CA THR A 33 -8.86 -15.76 3.91
C THR A 33 -8.32 -16.30 2.58
N TRP A 34 -7.20 -15.76 2.09
CA TRP A 34 -6.55 -16.23 0.86
C TRP A 34 -5.43 -17.18 1.24
N ASP A 35 -5.50 -18.44 0.80
CA ASP A 35 -4.56 -19.50 1.18
C ASP A 35 -3.08 -19.09 0.98
N ASN A 36 -2.53 -19.32 -0.21
CA ASN A 36 -1.20 -18.87 -0.63
C ASN A 36 -1.27 -17.85 -1.76
N GLU A 37 -2.47 -17.39 -2.08
CA GLU A 37 -2.70 -16.39 -3.11
C GLU A 37 -2.38 -14.98 -2.57
N VAL A 38 -1.84 -14.16 -3.46
CA VAL A 38 -1.52 -12.75 -3.22
C VAL A 38 -2.01 -11.93 -4.40
N LEU A 39 -2.41 -10.70 -4.13
CA LEU A 39 -2.77 -9.72 -5.14
C LEU A 39 -1.55 -8.82 -5.41
N PRO A 40 -0.92 -8.92 -6.59
CA PRO A 40 0.10 -7.98 -7.01
C PRO A 40 -0.52 -6.68 -7.50
N ILE A 41 -0.07 -5.54 -6.95
CA ILE A 41 -0.47 -4.21 -7.36
C ILE A 41 0.76 -3.45 -7.85
N SER A 42 0.76 -3.07 -9.12
CA SER A 42 1.83 -2.26 -9.71
C SER A 42 1.76 -0.83 -9.18
N ILE A 43 2.90 -0.32 -8.71
CA ILE A 43 3.03 1.03 -8.15
C ILE A 43 4.26 1.72 -8.75
N GLY A 44 4.30 3.05 -8.64
CA GLY A 44 5.47 3.84 -9.01
C GLY A 44 6.58 3.75 -7.96
N GLY A 45 7.76 4.27 -8.32
CA GLY A 45 8.93 4.24 -7.43
C GLY A 45 8.79 5.10 -6.18
N PHE A 46 8.09 6.23 -6.25
CA PHE A 46 7.89 7.10 -5.08
C PHE A 46 6.92 6.48 -4.08
N GLU A 47 5.88 5.81 -4.57
CA GLU A 47 4.95 5.02 -3.76
C GLU A 47 5.68 3.84 -3.12
N ALA A 48 6.51 3.13 -3.89
CA ALA A 48 7.29 2.01 -3.40
C ALA A 48 8.20 2.40 -2.23
N VAL A 49 8.94 3.50 -2.36
CA VAL A 49 9.79 4.03 -1.27
C VAL A 49 8.93 4.41 -0.06
N SER A 50 7.84 5.14 -0.27
CA SER A 50 6.97 5.59 0.84
C SER A 50 6.36 4.43 1.62
N ILE A 51 5.90 3.39 0.92
CA ILE A 51 5.33 2.20 1.56
C ILE A 51 6.44 1.40 2.27
N ASN A 52 7.59 1.23 1.62
CA ASN A 52 8.71 0.48 2.21
C ASN A 52 9.23 1.15 3.49
N ASP A 53 9.40 2.47 3.49
CA ASP A 53 9.81 3.21 4.69
C ASP A 53 8.83 3.02 5.84
N ALA A 54 7.53 3.05 5.57
CA ALA A 54 6.49 2.80 6.57
C ALA A 54 6.52 1.35 7.08
N LEU A 55 6.73 0.36 6.21
CA LEU A 55 6.85 -1.05 6.59
C LEU A 55 8.08 -1.33 7.48
N GLU A 56 9.20 -0.67 7.19
CA GLU A 56 10.44 -0.77 7.97
C GLU A 56 10.40 0.06 9.27
N GLY A 57 9.31 0.81 9.51
CA GLY A 57 9.16 1.69 10.67
C GLY A 57 10.16 2.86 10.67
N TYR A 58 10.63 3.27 9.48
CA TYR A 58 11.55 4.39 9.34
C TYR A 58 10.87 5.68 9.79
N THR A 59 11.48 6.38 10.74
CA THR A 59 11.01 7.68 11.23
C THR A 59 11.88 8.79 10.65
N PRO A 60 11.39 9.59 9.69
CA PRO A 60 12.18 10.63 9.06
C PRO A 60 12.41 11.83 10.01
N GLN A 61 13.49 12.58 9.81
CA GLN A 61 13.80 13.78 10.60
C GLN A 61 12.71 14.87 10.48
N ARG A 62 12.01 14.91 9.33
CA ARG A 62 10.91 15.83 9.04
C ARG A 62 9.74 15.01 8.49
N PRO A 63 8.49 15.38 8.81
CA PRO A 63 7.32 14.71 8.26
C PRO A 63 7.37 14.65 6.74
N MET A 64 7.22 13.47 6.17
CA MET A 64 6.99 13.26 4.75
C MET A 64 5.52 13.45 4.41
N THR A 65 5.14 13.27 3.13
CA THR A 65 3.78 13.53 2.65
C THR A 65 2.71 12.76 3.44
N HIS A 66 2.91 11.46 3.66
CA HIS A 66 1.95 10.63 4.39
C HIS A 66 1.90 10.99 5.88
N ASP A 67 3.04 11.27 6.50
CA ASP A 67 3.10 11.75 7.90
C ASP A 67 2.34 13.06 8.06
N LEU A 68 2.50 13.99 7.11
CA LEU A 68 1.80 15.26 7.10
C LEU A 68 0.28 15.06 6.96
N ILE A 69 -0.16 14.14 6.11
CA ILE A 69 -1.59 13.80 5.97
C ILE A 69 -2.14 13.26 7.30
N VAL A 70 -1.44 12.31 7.92
CA VAL A 70 -1.83 11.77 9.23
C VAL A 70 -1.91 12.88 10.29
N ASN A 71 -0.92 13.77 10.32
CA ASN A 71 -0.93 14.92 11.23
C ASN A 71 -2.13 15.84 11.00
N ILE A 72 -2.48 16.13 9.74
CA ILE A 72 -3.65 16.95 9.40
C ILE A 72 -4.94 16.28 9.89
N LEU A 73 -5.10 14.97 9.66
CA LEU A 73 -6.27 14.23 10.12
C LEU A 73 -6.38 14.24 11.65
N ASN A 74 -5.27 14.03 12.34
CA ASN A 74 -5.21 14.07 13.80
C ASN A 74 -5.58 15.44 14.37
N GLU A 75 -5.08 16.54 13.78
CA GLU A 75 -5.44 17.91 14.20
C GLU A 75 -6.93 18.24 13.98
N LEU A 76 -7.58 17.52 13.07
CA LEU A 76 -9.02 17.62 12.80
C LEU A 76 -9.87 16.63 13.60
N ASP A 77 -9.26 15.82 14.47
CA ASP A 77 -9.91 14.73 15.21
C ASP A 77 -10.60 13.70 14.29
N VAL A 78 -9.92 13.37 13.19
CA VAL A 78 -10.39 12.40 12.18
C VAL A 78 -9.52 11.16 12.18
N GLU A 79 -10.15 9.99 12.20
CA GLU A 79 -9.49 8.68 12.09
C GLU A 79 -9.82 7.99 10.75
N VAL A 80 -8.83 7.33 10.15
CA VAL A 80 -9.05 6.47 8.97
C VAL A 80 -9.62 5.13 9.44
N GLU A 81 -10.93 4.96 9.32
CA GLU A 81 -11.62 3.74 9.75
C GLU A 81 -11.21 2.51 8.92
N LYS A 82 -11.10 2.69 7.59
CA LYS A 82 -10.83 1.58 6.66
C LYS A 82 -10.31 2.09 5.31
N ILE A 83 -9.46 1.29 4.68
CA ILE A 83 -9.08 1.41 3.27
C ILE A 83 -9.53 0.14 2.54
N THR A 84 -10.17 0.29 1.38
CA THR A 84 -10.63 -0.83 0.53
C THR A 84 -10.00 -0.78 -0.84
N ILE A 85 -9.69 -1.95 -1.39
CA ILE A 85 -9.37 -2.17 -2.80
C ILE A 85 -10.52 -3.01 -3.35
N ASP A 86 -11.37 -2.45 -4.21
CA ASP A 86 -12.66 -3.05 -4.58
C ASP A 86 -12.90 -3.25 -6.09
N ALA A 87 -12.19 -2.53 -6.95
CA ALA A 87 -12.37 -2.62 -8.40
C ALA A 87 -11.04 -2.79 -9.12
N LEU A 88 -11.11 -3.30 -10.36
CA LEU A 88 -10.01 -3.28 -11.31
C LEU A 88 -10.59 -2.91 -12.67
N ILE A 89 -10.27 -1.70 -13.15
CA ILE A 89 -10.81 -1.16 -14.41
C ILE A 89 -9.64 -0.72 -15.26
N ASN A 90 -9.51 -1.31 -16.46
CA ASN A 90 -8.42 -0.99 -17.40
C ASN A 90 -7.02 -1.09 -16.76
N ASN A 91 -6.78 -2.15 -15.96
CA ASN A 91 -5.53 -2.40 -15.23
C ASN A 91 -5.20 -1.38 -14.12
N ILE A 92 -6.20 -0.63 -13.65
CA ILE A 92 -6.08 0.29 -12.52
C ILE A 92 -7.02 -0.18 -11.42
N TYR A 93 -6.47 -0.36 -10.22
CA TYR A 93 -7.24 -0.64 -9.01
C TYR A 93 -7.90 0.63 -8.47
#